data_AF-V4MGN9-F1
#
_entry.id   AF-V4MGN9-F1
#
_cell.length_a   1.000
_cell.length_b   1.000
_cell.length_c   1.000
_cell.angle_alpha   90.00
_cell.angle_beta   90.00
_cell.angle_gamma   90.00
#
_symmetry.space_group_name_H-M   'P 1'
#
loop_
_entity.id
_entity.type
_entity.pdbx_description
1 polymer ?
#
loop_
_entity_poly.entity_id
_entity_poly.type
_entity_poly.pdbx_seq_one_letter_code
_entity_poly.pdbx_strand_id
1 'polypeptide(L)'
;MVNKPWKIIPRPLLETVLNNHVQRHRVPQPLILHGPRGVGKTTLVLDRLLGDWNKGPHIAGYVDFAQSVTEHHPDHQQSYPWASWTSCDPPLLSNCKTQLENCLESMSHKAIKLGSISSQQIFATMNKWYGLSTSLRRILQGYNVAVPEKVSVSFLWERAVYALSVRQNADEIDGLLELEEKGDSLSVEEASYYRETAFALRLAREVIRMHQSWRANAIAHLNRTNGFSRTLANSCTDWPLLLLQLLSQAAEIGFFQPKLVLNNIEILKSAIQTDDSTVSASMYHDNLLWRIIALGANERCLPVLFVTSDSYYSYQAFVDFGFPDIFISRETFGWTPQEAKLHMVPDYFSASEWTIIADVLGANSRHLFELYALKQSNHYQSLMGNKAGTFEDIVDAYLAYLQIAVVNPAMEKALLRLQRYASDAQKGSIPDERLRFGAPWRHPPRTEDPTHCSEWAKIQLMDFVQALVNTEFAVNYLGDYSLEIFEDPSAMALVEVGILYTQRDPSFFRPISQGIKRCLVRWLIQERMKMSYWSSTKYWWQRIIRGRYYKHLMLGYRT
;
A
#
# COMPACT_ATOMS: atom_id res chain seq x y z
N MET A 1 -27.46 7.75 16.90
CA MET A 1 -27.72 6.79 15.80
C MET A 1 -27.64 7.57 14.49
N VAL A 2 -26.71 7.21 13.60
CA VAL A 2 -26.63 7.79 12.24
C VAL A 2 -27.75 7.16 11.42
N ASN A 3 -28.93 7.80 11.37
CA ASN A 3 -30.13 7.18 10.79
C ASN A 3 -30.13 7.09 9.25
N LYS A 4 -29.15 7.71 8.57
CA LYS A 4 -28.98 7.58 7.12
C LYS A 4 -27.58 7.03 6.80
N PRO A 5 -27.46 5.87 6.14
CA PRO A 5 -26.16 5.35 5.73
C PRO A 5 -25.47 6.32 4.77
N TRP A 6 -24.14 6.42 4.85
CA TRP A 6 -23.36 7.25 3.95
C TRP A 6 -23.47 6.69 2.52
N LYS A 7 -23.87 7.52 1.56
CA LYS A 7 -24.01 7.09 0.17
C LYS A 7 -22.64 7.05 -0.52
N ILE A 8 -22.19 5.86 -0.90
CA ILE A 8 -20.98 5.68 -1.72
C ILE A 8 -21.37 5.91 -3.18
N ILE A 9 -20.88 6.99 -3.77
CA ILE A 9 -21.26 7.42 -5.12
C ILE A 9 -20.12 7.14 -6.09
N PRO A 10 -20.45 6.52 -7.24
CA PRO A 10 -19.45 6.07 -8.19
C PRO A 10 -18.68 7.23 -8.80
N ARG A 11 -17.45 6.94 -9.22
CA ARG A 11 -16.89 7.61 -10.39
C ARG A 11 -17.02 6.66 -11.57
N PRO A 12 -18.03 6.85 -12.46
CA PRO A 12 -18.33 5.88 -13.51
C PRO A 12 -17.11 5.50 -14.36
N LEU A 13 -16.23 6.46 -14.66
CA LEU A 13 -14.98 6.19 -15.38
C LEU A 13 -14.03 5.26 -14.61
N LEU A 14 -13.84 5.51 -13.31
CA LEU A 14 -12.93 4.71 -12.49
C LEU A 14 -13.47 3.28 -12.36
N GLU A 15 -14.76 3.13 -12.10
CA GLU A 15 -15.41 1.82 -12.03
C GLU A 15 -15.36 1.09 -13.37
N THR A 16 -15.59 1.80 -14.47
CA THR A 16 -15.48 1.22 -15.81
C THR A 16 -14.07 0.69 -16.04
N VAL A 17 -13.02 1.44 -15.68
CA VAL A 17 -11.64 0.97 -15.82
C VAL A 17 -11.35 -0.23 -14.93
N LEU A 18 -11.76 -0.19 -13.65
CA LEU A 18 -11.55 -1.29 -12.71
C LEU A 18 -12.30 -2.55 -13.16
N ASN A 19 -13.56 -2.42 -13.56
CA ASN A 19 -14.36 -3.52 -14.09
C ASN A 19 -13.81 -4.06 -15.41
N ASN A 20 -13.41 -3.20 -16.35
CA ASN A 20 -12.78 -3.63 -17.60
C ASN A 20 -11.48 -4.41 -17.38
N HIS A 21 -10.72 -4.04 -16.34
CA HIS A 21 -9.51 -4.77 -15.96
C HIS A 21 -9.86 -6.14 -15.37
N VAL A 22 -10.82 -6.17 -14.44
CA VAL A 22 -11.23 -7.36 -13.68
C VAL A 22 -12.07 -8.37 -14.48
N GLN A 23 -12.80 -7.91 -15.51
CA GLN A 23 -13.59 -8.78 -16.39
C GLN A 23 -12.73 -9.65 -17.30
N ARG A 24 -11.46 -9.30 -17.49
CA ARG A 24 -10.52 -10.13 -18.24
C ARG A 24 -10.06 -11.28 -17.35
N HIS A 25 -10.15 -12.51 -17.83
CA HIS A 25 -9.64 -13.69 -17.12
C HIS A 25 -8.11 -13.67 -16.97
N ARG A 26 -7.39 -13.04 -17.92
CA ARG A 26 -5.94 -12.81 -17.86
C ARG A 26 -5.56 -11.43 -18.42
N VAL A 27 -4.54 -10.81 -17.84
CA VAL A 27 -4.05 -9.48 -18.17
C VAL A 27 -2.53 -9.46 -18.30
N PRO A 28 -1.96 -8.60 -19.17
CA PRO A 28 -0.52 -8.50 -19.34
C PRO A 28 0.17 -7.64 -18.26
N GLN A 29 -0.58 -6.80 -17.55
CA GLN A 29 -0.06 -5.79 -16.63
C GLN A 29 -0.97 -5.70 -15.41
N PRO A 30 -0.43 -5.54 -14.19
CA PRO A 30 -1.23 -5.18 -13.03
C PRO A 30 -1.73 -3.72 -13.10
N LEU A 31 -2.78 -3.43 -12.32
CA LEU A 31 -3.36 -2.10 -12.20
C LEU A 31 -3.03 -1.49 -10.82
N ILE A 32 -2.57 -0.24 -10.80
CA ILE A 32 -2.36 0.52 -9.56
C ILE A 32 -3.48 1.56 -9.43
N LEU A 33 -4.26 1.46 -8.35
CA LEU A 33 -5.21 2.46 -7.92
C LEU A 33 -4.59 3.28 -6.78
N HIS A 34 -4.14 4.49 -7.09
CA HIS A 34 -3.50 5.38 -6.12
C HIS A 34 -4.20 6.74 -6.00
N GLY A 35 -3.81 7.52 -5.01
CA GLY A 35 -4.34 8.85 -4.73
C GLY A 35 -4.11 9.24 -3.27
N PRO A 36 -4.34 10.50 -2.87
CA PRO A 36 -4.15 10.92 -1.50
C PRO A 36 -5.12 10.19 -0.55
N ARG A 37 -4.84 10.29 0.75
CA ARG A 37 -5.67 9.66 1.79
C ARG A 37 -7.05 10.31 1.87
N GLY A 38 -8.04 9.50 2.22
CA GLY A 38 -9.41 9.96 2.42
C GLY A 38 -10.24 10.19 1.15
N VAL A 39 -9.74 9.82 -0.04
CA VAL A 39 -10.46 9.96 -1.32
C VAL A 39 -11.39 8.78 -1.68
N GLY A 40 -11.57 7.82 -0.77
CA GLY A 40 -12.56 6.75 -0.91
C GLY A 40 -12.16 5.52 -1.74
N LYS A 41 -10.86 5.27 -1.98
CA LYS A 41 -10.38 4.11 -2.77
C LYS A 41 -10.81 2.77 -2.19
N THR A 42 -10.48 2.52 -0.93
CA THR A 42 -10.75 1.24 -0.25
C THR A 42 -12.25 1.01 -0.11
N THR A 43 -12.99 2.05 0.28
CA THR A 43 -14.47 2.06 0.34
C THR A 43 -15.09 1.72 -1.02
N LEU A 44 -14.58 2.29 -2.12
CA LEU A 44 -15.04 1.96 -3.47
C LEU A 44 -14.83 0.47 -3.78
N VAL A 45 -13.67 -0.08 -3.44
CA VAL A 45 -13.39 -1.49 -3.70
C VAL A 45 -14.26 -2.39 -2.83
N LEU A 46 -14.23 -2.22 -1.51
CA LEU A 46 -14.89 -3.11 -0.55
C LEU A 46 -16.42 -3.09 -0.66
N ASP A 47 -17.01 -1.90 -0.59
CA ASP A 47 -18.46 -1.79 -0.39
C ASP A 47 -19.24 -1.77 -1.70
N ARG A 48 -18.56 -1.55 -2.84
CA ARG A 48 -19.20 -1.40 -4.14
C ARG A 48 -18.80 -2.46 -5.15
N LEU A 49 -17.50 -2.74 -5.29
CA LEU A 49 -16.99 -3.56 -6.38
C LEU A 49 -16.77 -5.02 -5.99
N LEU A 50 -16.25 -5.26 -4.78
CA LEU A 50 -15.82 -6.59 -4.35
C LEU A 50 -16.97 -7.61 -4.30
N GLY A 51 -18.16 -7.17 -3.89
CA GLY A 51 -19.36 -8.00 -3.88
C GLY A 51 -19.75 -8.49 -5.26
N ASP A 52 -19.77 -7.61 -6.26
CA ASP A 52 -20.05 -7.97 -7.66
C ASP A 52 -18.92 -8.80 -8.26
N TRP A 53 -17.68 -8.52 -7.86
CA TRP A 53 -16.51 -9.25 -8.29
C TRP A 53 -16.43 -10.69 -7.77
N ASN A 54 -17.28 -11.07 -6.81
CA ASN A 54 -17.41 -12.42 -6.27
C ASN A 54 -18.66 -13.17 -6.79
N LYS A 55 -19.43 -12.59 -7.71
CA LYS A 55 -20.57 -13.27 -8.35
C LYS A 55 -20.04 -14.22 -9.44
N GLY A 56 -20.49 -15.48 -9.43
CA GLY A 56 -20.01 -16.53 -10.34
C GLY A 56 -20.05 -16.10 -11.82
N PRO A 57 -19.02 -16.44 -12.64
CA PRO A 57 -17.87 -17.34 -12.42
C PRO A 57 -16.66 -16.69 -11.74
N HIS A 58 -16.82 -15.53 -11.12
CA HIS A 58 -15.71 -14.76 -10.58
C HIS A 58 -15.36 -15.11 -9.12
N ILE A 59 -14.07 -15.07 -8.79
CA ILE A 59 -13.56 -15.15 -7.42
C ILE A 59 -12.58 -14.01 -7.16
N ALA A 60 -12.79 -13.24 -6.10
CA ALA A 60 -11.94 -12.14 -5.68
C ALA A 60 -11.20 -12.45 -4.39
N GLY A 61 -9.87 -12.47 -4.45
CA GLY A 61 -9.01 -12.38 -3.27
C GLY A 61 -8.85 -10.92 -2.85
N TYR A 62 -8.93 -10.65 -1.55
CA TYR A 62 -8.66 -9.34 -0.97
C TYR A 62 -7.69 -9.51 0.20
N VAL A 63 -6.59 -8.78 0.14
CA VAL A 63 -5.57 -8.73 1.21
C VAL A 63 -5.39 -7.28 1.60
N ASP A 64 -5.51 -6.97 2.89
CA ASP A 64 -5.17 -5.67 3.44
C ASP A 64 -3.96 -5.80 4.37
N PHE A 65 -2.80 -5.34 3.91
CA PHE A 65 -1.57 -5.42 4.70
C PHE A 65 -1.60 -4.54 5.96
N ALA A 66 -2.58 -3.64 6.09
CA ALA A 66 -2.80 -2.84 7.28
C ALA A 66 -3.63 -3.55 8.36
N GLN A 67 -4.24 -4.70 8.06
CA GLN A 67 -5.25 -5.33 8.92
C GLN A 67 -4.75 -5.66 10.33
N SER A 68 -3.46 -6.00 10.47
CA SER A 68 -2.86 -6.31 11.78
C SER A 68 -2.52 -5.07 12.62
N VAL A 69 -2.66 -3.85 12.08
CA VAL A 69 -2.42 -2.59 12.81
C VAL A 69 -3.69 -2.22 13.57
N THR A 70 -3.84 -2.76 14.78
CA THR A 70 -5.08 -2.70 15.58
C THR A 70 -5.53 -1.29 15.92
N GLU A 71 -4.60 -0.36 16.10
CA GLU A 71 -4.89 1.03 16.48
C GLU A 71 -5.55 1.85 15.37
N HIS A 72 -5.44 1.42 14.11
CA HIS A 72 -5.79 2.25 12.95
C HIS A 72 -6.50 1.47 11.83
N HIS A 73 -7.22 0.40 12.14
CA HIS A 73 -7.92 -0.40 11.13
C HIS A 73 -9.43 -0.57 11.42
N PRO A 74 -10.31 -0.47 10.40
CA PRO A 74 -11.77 -0.64 10.54
C PRO A 74 -12.22 -1.95 11.19
N ASP A 75 -11.52 -3.06 10.92
CA ASP A 75 -11.82 -4.37 11.53
C ASP A 75 -11.75 -4.34 13.07
N HIS A 76 -11.01 -3.39 13.64
CA HIS A 76 -10.87 -3.20 15.09
C HIS A 76 -11.65 -1.98 15.60
N GLN A 77 -12.69 -1.56 14.86
CA GLN A 77 -13.52 -0.39 15.15
C GLN A 77 -12.76 0.94 15.17
N GLN A 78 -11.60 0.99 14.50
CA GLN A 78 -10.79 2.20 14.34
C GLN A 78 -10.91 2.76 12.92
N SER A 79 -10.38 3.96 12.69
CA SER A 79 -10.28 4.53 11.35
C SER A 79 -8.85 4.40 10.82
N TYR A 80 -8.70 4.26 9.50
CA TYR A 80 -7.41 4.38 8.83
C TYR A 80 -6.72 5.69 9.22
N PRO A 81 -5.40 5.77 9.36
CA PRO A 81 -4.73 6.98 9.83
C PRO A 81 -4.77 8.08 8.75
N TRP A 82 -4.81 9.35 9.15
CA TRP A 82 -4.61 10.47 8.23
C TRP A 82 -3.14 10.60 7.82
N ALA A 83 -2.23 10.32 8.76
CA ALA A 83 -0.79 10.26 8.50
C ALA A 83 -0.42 9.02 7.68
N SER A 84 0.83 8.97 7.22
CA SER A 84 1.32 7.80 6.52
C SER A 84 1.40 6.56 7.39
N TRP A 85 1.19 5.39 6.81
CA TRP A 85 1.40 4.11 7.48
C TRP A 85 2.84 3.95 7.97
N THR A 86 3.80 4.57 7.28
CA THR A 86 5.21 4.68 7.71
C THR A 86 5.41 5.55 8.96
N SER A 87 4.37 6.24 9.43
CA SER A 87 4.35 6.97 10.70
C SER A 87 3.67 6.19 11.82
N CYS A 88 3.00 5.08 11.51
CA CYS A 88 2.42 4.17 12.48
C CYS A 88 3.41 3.02 12.73
N ASP A 89 3.18 2.26 13.80
CA ASP A 89 3.97 1.06 14.04
C ASP A 89 3.72 0.04 12.92
N PRO A 90 4.77 -0.35 12.18
CA PRO A 90 4.58 -1.23 11.03
C PRO A 90 4.23 -2.65 11.49
N PRO A 91 3.41 -3.39 10.72
CA PRO A 91 3.11 -4.78 11.02
C PRO A 91 4.33 -5.68 10.79
N LEU A 92 4.27 -6.89 11.33
CA LEU A 92 5.26 -7.92 11.08
C LEU A 92 5.19 -8.38 9.62
N LEU A 93 6.36 -8.54 8.98
CA LEU A 93 6.46 -9.06 7.62
C LEU A 93 5.91 -10.49 7.51
N SER A 94 6.10 -11.31 8.55
CA SER A 94 5.54 -12.66 8.65
C SER A 94 4.01 -12.67 8.62
N ASN A 95 3.35 -11.71 9.29
CA ASN A 95 1.90 -11.56 9.26
C ASN A 95 1.42 -11.19 7.86
N CYS A 96 2.06 -10.19 7.23
CA CYS A 96 1.71 -9.75 5.88
C CYS A 96 1.87 -10.89 4.86
N LYS A 97 2.98 -11.64 4.95
CA LYS A 97 3.24 -12.83 4.13
C LYS A 97 2.15 -13.88 4.34
N THR A 98 1.83 -14.19 5.60
CA THR A 98 0.81 -15.19 5.94
C THR A 98 -0.56 -14.80 5.41
N GLN A 99 -0.95 -13.53 5.50
CA GLN A 99 -2.22 -13.03 4.93
C GLN A 99 -2.29 -13.24 3.41
N LEU A 100 -1.22 -12.87 2.70
CA LEU A 100 -1.14 -13.07 1.25
C LEU A 100 -1.20 -14.55 0.87
N GLU A 101 -0.38 -15.39 1.53
CA GLU A 101 -0.33 -16.83 1.28
C GLU A 101 -1.68 -17.48 1.56
N ASN A 102 -2.32 -17.19 2.68
CA ASN A 102 -3.62 -17.75 3.05
C ASN A 102 -4.72 -17.34 2.05
N CYS A 103 -4.72 -16.08 1.59
CA CYS A 103 -5.66 -15.62 0.57
C CYS A 103 -5.48 -16.41 -0.74
N LEU A 104 -4.24 -16.53 -1.22
CA LEU A 104 -3.95 -17.26 -2.46
C LEU A 104 -4.22 -18.77 -2.34
N GLU A 105 -3.94 -19.36 -1.17
CA GLU A 105 -4.26 -20.76 -0.86
C GLU A 105 -5.77 -20.99 -0.88
N SER A 106 -6.54 -20.13 -0.22
CA SER A 106 -8.01 -20.20 -0.23
C SER A 106 -8.58 -20.12 -1.65
N MET A 107 -8.06 -19.20 -2.48
CA MET A 107 -8.44 -19.12 -3.89
C MET A 107 -8.07 -20.39 -4.66
N SER A 108 -6.90 -20.97 -4.39
CA SER A 108 -6.42 -22.18 -5.06
C SER A 108 -7.24 -23.40 -4.66
N HIS A 109 -7.64 -23.53 -3.39
CA HIS A 109 -8.55 -24.59 -2.94
C HIS A 109 -9.91 -24.49 -3.63
N LYS A 110 -10.46 -23.28 -3.79
CA LYS A 110 -11.69 -23.07 -4.56
C LYS A 110 -11.51 -23.46 -6.03
N ALA A 111 -10.37 -23.16 -6.64
CA ALA A 111 -10.05 -23.59 -8.01
C ALA A 111 -9.95 -25.12 -8.13
N ILE A 112 -9.43 -25.81 -7.10
CA ILE A 112 -9.38 -27.27 -7.03
C ILE A 112 -10.80 -27.86 -6.88
N LYS A 113 -11.64 -27.29 -6.01
CA LYS A 113 -13.06 -27.70 -5.85
C LYS A 113 -13.83 -27.58 -7.16
N LEU A 114 -13.50 -26.59 -7.99
CA LEU A 114 -14.05 -26.39 -9.32
C LEU A 114 -13.39 -27.25 -10.40
N GLY A 115 -12.41 -28.10 -10.07
CA GLY A 115 -11.65 -28.89 -11.05
C GLY A 115 -10.80 -28.08 -12.03
N SER A 116 -10.59 -26.78 -11.77
CA SER A 116 -9.83 -25.88 -12.65
C SER A 116 -8.31 -26.06 -12.51
N ILE A 117 -7.86 -26.58 -11.36
CA ILE A 117 -6.46 -26.93 -11.10
C ILE A 117 -6.36 -28.46 -10.94
N SER A 118 -5.35 -29.07 -11.56
CA SER A 118 -5.05 -30.49 -11.44
C SER A 118 -3.67 -30.80 -10.84
N SER A 119 -3.52 -31.98 -10.24
CA SER A 119 -2.23 -32.51 -9.76
C SER A 119 -1.12 -32.43 -10.83
N GLN A 120 -1.46 -32.73 -12.10
CA GLN A 120 -0.52 -32.66 -13.21
C GLN A 120 -0.09 -31.23 -13.55
N GLN A 121 -1.00 -30.25 -13.49
CA GLN A 121 -0.66 -28.84 -13.70
C GLN A 121 0.26 -28.32 -12.60
N ILE A 122 0.01 -28.71 -11.35
CA ILE A 122 0.88 -28.38 -10.21
C ILE A 122 2.28 -28.97 -10.45
N PHE A 123 2.37 -30.24 -10.80
CA PHE A 123 3.63 -30.89 -11.13
C PHE A 123 4.37 -30.20 -12.28
N ALA A 124 3.69 -29.91 -13.40
CA ALA A 124 4.30 -29.29 -14.57
C ALA A 124 4.85 -27.89 -14.24
N THR A 125 4.08 -27.09 -13.49
CA THR A 125 4.50 -25.76 -13.04
C THR A 125 5.69 -25.87 -12.09
N MET A 126 5.66 -26.81 -11.16
CA MET A 126 6.77 -27.06 -10.23
C MET A 126 8.04 -27.50 -10.97
N ASN A 127 7.93 -28.44 -11.91
CA ASN A 127 9.06 -29.00 -12.66
C ASN A 127 9.70 -27.97 -13.62
N LYS A 128 8.91 -26.99 -14.09
CA LYS A 128 9.41 -25.87 -14.92
C LYS A 128 10.40 -24.98 -14.15
N TRP A 129 10.12 -24.71 -12.88
CA TRP A 129 10.84 -23.68 -12.11
C TRP A 129 11.77 -24.24 -11.03
N TYR A 130 11.56 -25.48 -10.59
CA TYR A 130 12.22 -26.05 -9.43
C TYR A 130 12.89 -27.39 -9.75
N GLY A 131 14.08 -27.61 -9.21
CA GLY A 131 14.75 -28.90 -9.25
C GLY A 131 14.13 -29.88 -8.26
N LEU A 132 13.16 -30.70 -8.71
CA LEU A 132 12.36 -31.54 -7.81
C LEU A 132 13.04 -32.84 -7.34
N SER A 133 13.98 -33.39 -8.11
CA SER A 133 14.54 -34.74 -7.87
C SER A 133 15.10 -34.93 -6.46
N THR A 134 15.98 -34.03 -6.01
CA THR A 134 16.62 -34.12 -4.68
C THR A 134 15.62 -33.90 -3.56
N SER A 135 14.70 -32.95 -3.75
CA SER A 135 13.70 -32.58 -2.74
C SER A 135 12.69 -33.71 -2.52
N LEU A 136 12.14 -34.28 -3.60
CA LEU A 136 11.21 -35.40 -3.53
C LEU A 136 11.84 -36.65 -2.91
N ARG A 137 13.11 -36.96 -3.24
CA ARG A 137 13.84 -38.07 -2.60
C ARG A 137 13.97 -37.87 -1.09
N ARG A 138 14.31 -36.66 -0.63
CA ARG A 138 14.40 -36.35 0.82
C ARG A 138 13.05 -36.43 1.51
N ILE A 139 11.99 -35.92 0.87
CA ILE A 139 10.62 -36.00 1.40
C ILE A 139 10.20 -37.47 1.55
N LEU A 140 10.37 -38.29 0.51
CA LEU A 140 10.05 -39.72 0.54
C LEU A 140 10.87 -40.50 1.57
N GLN A 141 12.15 -40.16 1.75
CA GLN A 141 12.98 -40.72 2.84
C GLN A 141 12.42 -40.35 4.21
N GLY A 142 12.01 -39.10 4.43
CA GLY A 142 11.31 -38.68 5.64
C GLY A 142 9.99 -39.41 5.86
N TYR A 143 9.38 -39.91 4.78
CA TYR A 143 8.20 -40.77 4.84
C TYR A 143 8.51 -42.27 4.98
N ASN A 144 9.77 -42.66 5.19
CA ASN A 144 10.22 -44.06 5.25
C ASN A 144 9.82 -44.87 3.99
N VAL A 145 9.68 -44.21 2.84
CA VAL A 145 9.35 -44.86 1.57
C VAL A 145 10.64 -45.18 0.84
N ALA A 146 10.86 -46.46 0.53
CA ALA A 146 11.99 -46.88 -0.30
C ALA A 146 11.87 -46.30 -1.71
N VAL A 147 12.94 -45.65 -2.18
CA VAL A 147 13.05 -45.01 -3.49
C VAL A 147 14.19 -45.67 -4.27
N PRO A 148 13.94 -46.25 -5.45
CA PRO A 148 14.99 -46.79 -6.31
C PRO A 148 15.96 -45.70 -6.81
N GLU A 149 17.20 -46.06 -7.15
CA GLU A 149 18.24 -45.08 -7.52
C GLU A 149 17.98 -44.36 -8.86
N LYS A 150 17.42 -45.07 -9.86
CA LYS A 150 17.15 -44.55 -11.20
C LYS A 150 15.64 -44.51 -11.47
N VAL A 151 15.05 -43.33 -11.27
CA VAL A 151 13.61 -43.14 -11.40
C VAL A 151 13.31 -41.74 -11.96
N SER A 152 12.23 -41.62 -12.74
CA SER A 152 11.79 -40.35 -13.29
C SER A 152 11.23 -39.42 -12.19
N VAL A 153 11.29 -38.11 -12.44
CA VAL A 153 10.76 -37.11 -11.50
C VAL A 153 9.24 -37.21 -11.36
N SER A 154 8.52 -37.56 -12.43
CA SER A 154 7.06 -37.80 -12.40
C SER A 154 6.71 -38.93 -11.42
N PHE A 155 7.43 -40.05 -11.50
CA PHE A 155 7.18 -41.16 -10.58
C PHE A 155 7.49 -40.79 -9.13
N LEU A 156 8.55 -40.01 -8.88
CA LEU A 156 8.85 -39.51 -7.53
C LEU A 156 7.73 -38.60 -7.02
N TRP A 157 7.13 -37.79 -7.89
CA TRP A 157 6.01 -36.93 -7.55
C TRP A 157 4.77 -37.74 -7.17
N GLU A 158 4.31 -38.63 -8.06
CA GLU A 158 3.14 -39.49 -7.83
C GLU A 158 3.28 -40.30 -6.54
N ARG A 159 4.47 -40.88 -6.31
CA ARG A 159 4.75 -41.66 -5.10
C ARG A 159 4.77 -40.79 -3.84
N ALA A 160 5.21 -39.54 -3.94
CA ALA A 160 5.19 -38.61 -2.82
C ALA A 160 3.78 -38.11 -2.49
N VAL A 161 2.97 -37.80 -3.51
CA VAL A 161 1.55 -37.45 -3.35
C VAL A 161 0.80 -38.60 -2.68
N TYR A 162 0.99 -39.82 -3.16
CA TYR A 162 0.39 -41.02 -2.57
C TYR A 162 0.86 -41.26 -1.12
N ALA A 163 2.15 -41.10 -0.84
CA ALA A 163 2.66 -41.26 0.51
C ALA A 163 2.10 -40.20 1.49
N LEU A 164 1.89 -38.97 1.01
CA LEU A 164 1.28 -37.90 1.77
C LEU A 164 -0.20 -38.18 2.04
N SER A 165 -0.94 -38.67 1.03
CA SER A 165 -2.38 -38.97 1.15
C SER A 165 -2.68 -40.11 2.13
N VAL A 166 -1.79 -41.11 2.23
CA VAL A 166 -1.93 -42.22 3.18
C VAL A 166 -1.63 -41.79 4.63
N ARG A 167 -0.80 -40.77 4.82
CA ARG A 167 -0.36 -40.32 6.16
C ARG A 167 -1.25 -39.24 6.78
N GLN A 168 -1.97 -38.47 5.97
CA GLN A 168 -2.79 -37.35 6.44
C GLN A 168 -4.27 -37.72 6.51
N ASN A 169 -5.02 -37.05 7.39
CA ASN A 169 -6.44 -37.29 7.57
C ASN A 169 -7.23 -36.76 6.37
N ALA A 170 -8.00 -37.64 5.72
CA ALA A 170 -8.92 -37.27 4.64
C ALA A 170 -9.96 -36.25 5.11
N ASP A 171 -10.44 -36.36 6.35
CA ASP A 171 -11.42 -35.46 6.95
C ASP A 171 -10.93 -33.99 7.03
N GLU A 172 -9.62 -33.78 7.20
CA GLU A 172 -9.02 -32.43 7.22
C GLU A 172 -9.07 -31.78 5.83
N ILE A 173 -8.86 -32.58 4.78
CA ILE A 173 -8.93 -32.13 3.39
C ILE A 173 -10.39 -31.91 2.98
N ASP A 174 -11.29 -32.78 3.41
CA ASP A 174 -12.72 -32.67 3.12
C ASP A 174 -13.34 -31.42 3.76
N GLY A 175 -12.93 -31.09 4.98
CA GLY A 175 -13.29 -29.82 5.61
C GLY A 175 -12.70 -28.60 4.91
N LEU A 176 -11.45 -28.68 4.45
CA LEU A 176 -10.75 -27.59 3.74
C LEU A 176 -11.30 -27.34 2.33
N LEU A 177 -11.79 -28.37 1.66
CA LEU A 177 -12.45 -28.29 0.35
C LEU A 177 -13.97 -28.16 0.46
N GLU A 178 -14.54 -28.14 1.67
CA GLU A 178 -15.98 -28.05 1.93
C GLU A 178 -16.79 -29.05 1.06
N LEU A 179 -16.34 -30.31 1.00
CA LEU A 179 -16.91 -31.34 0.11
C LEU A 179 -18.25 -31.92 0.64
N GLU A 180 -18.67 -31.54 1.85
CA GLU A 180 -19.90 -32.02 2.51
C GLU A 180 -21.10 -31.04 2.44
N GLU A 181 -21.03 -29.97 1.64
CA GLU A 181 -22.14 -29.01 1.54
C GLU A 181 -23.44 -29.65 0.99
N LYS A 182 -24.56 -29.37 1.67
CA LYS A 182 -25.90 -29.91 1.36
C LYS A 182 -26.39 -29.39 0.00
N GLY A 183 -26.26 -30.19 -1.06
CA GLY A 183 -26.96 -29.93 -2.33
C GLY A 183 -26.59 -30.86 -3.48
N ASP A 184 -25.30 -31.13 -3.69
CA ASP A 184 -24.78 -31.99 -4.76
C ASP A 184 -23.70 -32.91 -4.18
N SER A 185 -24.04 -34.20 -3.99
CA SER A 185 -23.05 -35.19 -3.58
C SER A 185 -22.13 -35.49 -4.76
N LEU A 186 -20.86 -35.05 -4.69
CA LEU A 186 -19.82 -35.40 -5.65
C LEU A 186 -19.69 -36.93 -5.77
N SER A 187 -19.35 -37.43 -6.96
CA SER A 187 -19.00 -38.84 -7.11
C SER A 187 -17.74 -39.17 -6.30
N VAL A 188 -17.60 -40.43 -5.89
CA VAL A 188 -16.42 -40.90 -5.14
C VAL A 188 -15.12 -40.66 -5.92
N GLU A 189 -15.18 -40.77 -7.25
CA GLU A 189 -14.05 -40.54 -8.17
C GLU A 189 -13.64 -39.06 -8.22
N GLU A 190 -14.60 -38.14 -8.34
CA GLU A 190 -14.34 -36.70 -8.30
C GLU A 190 -13.79 -36.25 -6.95
N ALA A 191 -14.36 -36.73 -5.85
CA ALA A 191 -13.85 -36.44 -4.51
C ALA A 191 -12.41 -36.94 -4.33
N SER A 192 -12.10 -38.14 -4.83
CA SER A 192 -10.73 -38.67 -4.83
C SER A 192 -9.77 -37.81 -5.64
N TYR A 193 -10.20 -37.33 -6.81
CA TYR A 193 -9.40 -36.48 -7.69
C TYR A 193 -9.07 -35.11 -7.04
N TYR A 194 -10.06 -34.48 -6.40
CA TYR A 194 -9.85 -33.21 -5.70
C TYR A 194 -8.94 -33.38 -4.48
N ARG A 195 -9.10 -34.47 -3.72
CA ARG A 195 -8.20 -34.81 -2.61
C ARG A 195 -6.76 -34.99 -3.09
N GLU A 196 -6.54 -35.77 -4.16
CA GLU A 196 -5.20 -35.95 -4.74
C GLU A 196 -4.57 -34.60 -5.11
N THR A 197 -5.34 -33.72 -5.75
CA THR A 197 -4.86 -32.40 -6.14
C THR A 197 -4.54 -31.50 -4.94
N ALA A 198 -5.34 -31.55 -3.88
CA ALA A 198 -5.03 -30.83 -2.64
C ALA A 198 -3.74 -31.35 -1.97
N PHE A 199 -3.52 -32.67 -1.96
CA PHE A 199 -2.27 -33.27 -1.51
C PHE A 199 -1.09 -32.87 -2.39
N ALA A 200 -1.26 -32.78 -3.71
CA ALA A 200 -0.25 -32.28 -4.64
C ALA A 200 0.13 -30.82 -4.37
N LEU A 201 -0.84 -29.96 -4.04
CA LEU A 201 -0.58 -28.57 -3.64
C LEU A 201 0.18 -28.49 -2.30
N ARG A 202 -0.19 -29.32 -1.31
CA ARG A 202 0.54 -29.43 -0.04
C ARG A 202 1.99 -29.89 -0.26
N LEU A 203 2.20 -30.91 -1.10
CA LEU A 203 3.54 -31.38 -1.48
C LEU A 203 4.36 -30.26 -2.15
N ALA A 204 3.76 -29.47 -3.03
CA ALA A 204 4.43 -28.32 -3.64
C ALA A 204 4.93 -27.32 -2.59
N ARG A 205 4.11 -27.04 -1.56
CA ARG A 205 4.49 -26.18 -0.44
C ARG A 205 5.65 -26.75 0.36
N GLU A 206 5.66 -28.05 0.64
CA GLU A 206 6.77 -28.72 1.33
C GLU A 206 8.08 -28.65 0.54
N VAL A 207 8.03 -28.84 -0.78
CA VAL A 207 9.21 -28.71 -1.66
C VAL A 207 9.77 -27.29 -1.61
N ILE A 208 8.92 -26.26 -1.69
CA ILE A 208 9.37 -24.86 -1.61
C ILE A 208 9.95 -24.54 -0.23
N ARG A 209 9.33 -25.01 0.86
CA ARG A 209 9.88 -24.85 2.21
C ARG A 209 11.25 -25.50 2.36
N MET A 210 11.45 -26.68 1.77
CA MET A 210 12.76 -27.34 1.74
C MET A 210 13.79 -26.54 0.94
N HIS A 211 13.41 -25.97 -0.20
CA HIS A 211 14.28 -25.09 -0.98
C HIS A 211 14.65 -23.81 -0.23
N GLN A 212 13.72 -23.24 0.53
CA GLN A 212 13.96 -22.08 1.38
C GLN A 212 14.93 -22.43 2.52
N SER A 213 14.76 -23.58 3.18
CA SER A 213 15.64 -23.99 4.28
C SER A 213 17.09 -24.20 3.84
N TRP A 214 17.32 -24.68 2.62
CA TRP A 214 18.67 -24.78 2.05
C TRP A 214 19.34 -23.42 1.83
N ARG A 215 18.56 -22.34 1.72
CA ARG A 215 19.04 -20.98 1.46
C ARG A 215 19.05 -20.10 2.72
N ALA A 216 18.56 -20.60 3.86
CA ALA A 216 18.40 -19.81 5.09
C ALA A 216 19.70 -19.12 5.54
N ASN A 217 20.83 -19.84 5.53
CA ASN A 217 22.12 -19.26 5.93
C ASN A 217 22.58 -18.14 4.98
N ALA A 218 22.31 -18.27 3.68
CA ALA A 218 22.65 -17.25 2.69
C ALA A 218 21.77 -16.00 2.83
N ILE A 219 20.49 -16.19 3.16
CA ILE A 219 19.55 -15.09 3.46
C ILE A 219 20.00 -14.35 4.73
N ALA A 220 20.33 -15.07 5.80
CA ALA A 220 20.86 -14.47 7.03
C ALA A 220 22.13 -13.65 6.77
N HIS A 221 23.06 -14.18 5.97
CA HIS A 221 24.26 -13.44 5.57
C HIS A 221 23.93 -12.19 4.73
N LEU A 222 22.98 -12.29 3.79
CA LEU A 222 22.52 -11.19 2.96
C LEU A 222 21.96 -10.03 3.81
N ASN A 223 21.08 -10.34 4.77
CA ASN A 223 20.48 -9.35 5.66
C ASN A 223 21.53 -8.65 6.52
N ARG A 224 22.50 -9.39 7.07
CA ARG A 224 23.59 -8.82 7.89
C ARG A 224 24.50 -7.87 7.12
N THR A 225 24.70 -8.16 5.84
CA THR A 225 25.59 -7.38 4.97
C THR A 225 24.86 -6.26 4.23
N ASN A 226 23.53 -6.15 4.37
CA ASN A 226 22.67 -5.29 3.54
C ASN A 226 22.94 -5.46 2.04
N GLY A 227 23.28 -6.69 1.63
CA GLY A 227 23.55 -7.01 0.24
C GLY A 227 22.27 -7.17 -0.59
N PHE A 228 22.42 -7.38 -1.90
CA PHE A 228 21.31 -7.67 -2.80
C PHE A 228 21.52 -9.01 -3.53
N SER A 229 20.48 -9.83 -3.58
CA SER A 229 20.48 -11.06 -4.37
C SER A 229 19.09 -11.40 -4.88
N ARG A 230 18.91 -11.32 -6.20
CA ARG A 230 17.65 -11.66 -6.87
C ARG A 230 17.23 -13.11 -6.63
N THR A 231 18.18 -14.05 -6.62
CA THR A 231 17.87 -15.47 -6.45
C THR A 231 17.39 -15.79 -5.04
N LEU A 232 17.96 -15.14 -4.03
CA LEU A 232 17.51 -15.27 -2.65
C LEU A 232 16.15 -14.59 -2.44
N ALA A 233 15.94 -13.40 -2.99
CA ALA A 233 14.65 -12.70 -2.95
C ALA A 233 13.53 -13.49 -3.63
N ASN A 234 13.82 -14.12 -4.78
CA ASN A 234 12.90 -15.04 -5.44
C ASN A 234 12.51 -16.19 -4.50
N SER A 235 13.47 -16.80 -3.82
CA SER A 235 13.16 -17.92 -2.92
C SER A 235 12.16 -17.55 -1.81
N CYS A 236 12.16 -16.30 -1.33
CA CYS A 236 11.22 -15.83 -0.32
C CYS A 236 9.80 -15.57 -0.84
N THR A 237 9.64 -15.39 -2.15
CA THR A 237 8.36 -15.07 -2.84
C THR A 237 7.86 -16.20 -3.75
N ASP A 238 8.53 -17.35 -3.71
CA ASP A 238 8.25 -18.50 -4.60
C ASP A 238 6.86 -19.08 -4.41
N TRP A 239 6.41 -19.22 -3.16
CA TRP A 239 5.09 -19.76 -2.86
C TRP A 239 3.94 -18.87 -3.37
N PRO A 240 3.86 -17.57 -3.02
CA PRO A 240 2.80 -16.71 -3.56
C PRO A 240 2.87 -16.60 -5.09
N LEU A 241 4.06 -16.60 -5.71
CA LEU A 241 4.14 -16.58 -7.18
C LEU A 241 3.62 -17.90 -7.79
N LEU A 242 3.95 -19.06 -7.22
CA LEU A 242 3.45 -20.34 -7.72
C LEU A 242 1.93 -20.36 -7.73
N LEU A 243 1.29 -19.94 -6.64
CA LEU A 243 -0.17 -19.89 -6.53
C LEU A 243 -0.77 -18.91 -7.54
N LEU A 244 -0.16 -17.73 -7.70
CA LEU A 244 -0.57 -16.76 -8.72
C LEU A 244 -0.49 -17.35 -10.13
N GLN A 245 0.57 -18.09 -10.44
CA GLN A 245 0.73 -18.73 -11.75
C GLN A 245 -0.31 -19.83 -11.97
N LEU A 246 -0.55 -20.69 -10.98
CA LEU A 246 -1.58 -21.74 -11.05
C LEU A 246 -2.97 -21.16 -11.23
N LEU A 247 -3.34 -20.16 -10.42
CA LEU A 247 -4.62 -19.45 -10.55
C LEU A 247 -4.76 -18.76 -11.90
N SER A 248 -3.67 -18.15 -12.42
CA SER A 248 -3.67 -17.53 -13.74
C SER A 248 -3.87 -18.57 -14.84
N GLN A 249 -3.22 -19.73 -14.76
CA GLN A 249 -3.35 -20.83 -15.71
C GLN A 249 -4.73 -21.51 -15.65
N ALA A 250 -5.34 -21.56 -14.47
CA ALA A 250 -6.69 -22.06 -14.26
C ALA A 250 -7.77 -21.09 -14.76
N ALA A 251 -7.43 -19.81 -14.98
CA ALA A 251 -8.41 -18.81 -15.38
C ALA A 251 -8.99 -19.10 -16.77
N GLU A 252 -10.31 -19.26 -16.83
CA GLU A 252 -11.10 -19.61 -18.01
C GLU A 252 -12.39 -18.77 -18.08
N ILE A 253 -12.77 -18.34 -19.29
CA ILE A 253 -13.95 -17.49 -19.49
C ILE A 253 -15.23 -18.29 -19.22
N GLY A 254 -16.12 -17.73 -18.39
CA GLY A 254 -17.41 -18.36 -18.09
C GLY A 254 -17.34 -19.45 -17.02
N PHE A 255 -16.14 -19.84 -16.56
CA PHE A 255 -15.94 -20.95 -15.63
C PHE A 255 -15.23 -20.54 -14.34
N PHE A 256 -13.98 -20.07 -14.43
CA PHE A 256 -13.18 -19.65 -13.28
C PHE A 256 -12.42 -18.38 -13.58
N GLN A 257 -12.80 -17.26 -12.97
CA GLN A 257 -12.20 -15.96 -13.24
C GLN A 257 -11.65 -15.31 -11.96
N PRO A 258 -10.43 -15.70 -11.54
CA PRO A 258 -9.79 -15.17 -10.36
C PRO A 258 -9.29 -13.74 -10.57
N LYS A 259 -9.28 -12.96 -9.50
CA LYS A 259 -8.74 -11.60 -9.42
C LYS A 259 -8.21 -11.37 -8.00
N LEU A 260 -7.20 -10.53 -7.86
CA LEU A 260 -6.55 -10.24 -6.58
C LEU A 260 -6.46 -8.75 -6.33
N VAL A 261 -6.92 -8.32 -5.16
CA VAL A 261 -6.75 -6.95 -4.66
C VAL A 261 -5.76 -6.98 -3.51
N LEU A 262 -4.68 -6.21 -3.63
CA LEU A 262 -3.69 -5.98 -2.58
C LEU A 262 -3.78 -4.54 -2.10
N ASN A 263 -4.45 -4.33 -0.96
CA ASN A 263 -4.64 -3.04 -0.34
C ASN A 263 -3.47 -2.67 0.58
N ASN A 264 -3.12 -1.38 0.58
CA ASN A 264 -2.00 -0.79 1.32
C ASN A 264 -0.66 -1.48 1.03
N ILE A 265 -0.37 -1.73 -0.26
CA ILE A 265 0.84 -2.45 -0.70
C ILE A 265 2.15 -1.81 -0.19
N GLU A 266 2.16 -0.50 0.03
CA GLU A 266 3.31 0.24 0.60
C GLU A 266 3.75 -0.27 1.97
N ILE A 267 2.84 -0.87 2.75
CA ILE A 267 3.12 -1.33 4.11
C ILE A 267 4.15 -2.45 4.11
N LEU A 268 4.12 -3.32 3.10
CA LEU A 268 5.12 -4.38 2.95
C LEU A 268 6.54 -3.82 2.86
N LYS A 269 6.74 -2.63 2.28
CA LYS A 269 8.05 -2.02 2.12
C LYS A 269 8.66 -1.61 3.47
N SER A 270 7.84 -1.28 4.46
CA SER A 270 8.24 -0.83 5.79
C SER A 270 7.97 -1.83 6.91
N ALA A 271 7.54 -3.05 6.59
CA ALA A 271 7.17 -4.06 7.58
C ALA A 271 8.38 -4.46 8.47
N ILE A 272 8.09 -4.83 9.72
CA ILE A 272 9.13 -5.25 10.68
C ILE A 272 9.53 -6.69 10.39
N GLN A 273 10.84 -6.89 10.24
CA GLN A 273 11.44 -8.22 10.17
C GLN A 273 11.93 -8.65 11.56
N THR A 274 11.43 -9.78 12.05
CA THR A 274 11.78 -10.32 13.38
C THR A 274 12.83 -11.42 13.34
N ASP A 275 13.01 -12.07 12.18
CA ASP A 275 13.96 -13.17 12.00
C ASP A 275 14.65 -13.10 10.62
N ASP A 276 15.74 -13.86 10.47
CA ASP A 276 16.47 -14.01 9.20
C ASP A 276 15.81 -15.06 8.27
N SER A 277 14.54 -15.40 8.47
CA SER A 277 13.84 -16.41 7.66
C SER A 277 13.53 -15.93 6.24
N THR A 278 13.54 -14.62 6.03
CA THR A 278 13.24 -13.94 4.76
C THR A 278 14.22 -12.80 4.50
N VAL A 279 14.25 -12.31 3.27
CA VAL A 279 14.94 -11.07 2.91
C VAL A 279 14.25 -9.86 3.54
N SER A 280 14.94 -8.71 3.55
CA SER A 280 14.39 -7.44 4.03
C SER A 280 13.03 -7.10 3.44
N ALA A 281 12.20 -6.39 4.22
CA ALA A 281 10.84 -6.03 3.85
C ALA A 281 10.75 -5.28 2.51
N SER A 282 11.65 -4.32 2.30
CA SER A 282 11.77 -3.60 1.02
C SER A 282 12.13 -4.52 -0.14
N MET A 283 13.10 -5.43 0.04
CA MET A 283 13.49 -6.39 -0.99
C MET A 283 12.37 -7.38 -1.29
N TYR A 284 11.64 -7.85 -0.27
CA TYR A 284 10.48 -8.73 -0.44
C TYR A 284 9.39 -8.04 -1.25
N HIS A 285 9.05 -6.81 -0.89
CA HIS A 285 8.08 -5.96 -1.58
C HIS A 285 8.46 -5.78 -3.06
N ASP A 286 9.65 -5.25 -3.33
CA ASP A 286 10.07 -4.93 -4.71
C ASP A 286 10.17 -6.20 -5.56
N ASN A 287 10.64 -7.30 -4.98
CA ASN A 287 10.72 -8.58 -5.67
C ASN A 287 9.34 -9.20 -5.96
N LEU A 288 8.38 -9.09 -5.02
CA LEU A 288 7.01 -9.54 -5.23
C LEU A 288 6.36 -8.78 -6.40
N LEU A 289 6.45 -7.44 -6.40
CA LEU A 289 5.94 -6.60 -7.48
C LEU A 289 6.57 -6.98 -8.81
N TRP A 290 7.90 -7.05 -8.87
CA TRP A 290 8.63 -7.41 -10.09
C TRP A 290 8.21 -8.77 -10.64
N ARG A 291 8.00 -9.76 -9.77
CA ARG A 291 7.59 -11.10 -10.19
C ARG A 291 6.15 -11.15 -10.70
N ILE A 292 5.24 -10.39 -10.11
CA ILE A 292 3.85 -10.24 -10.61
C ILE A 292 3.85 -9.59 -11.99
N ILE A 293 4.63 -8.52 -12.17
CA ILE A 293 4.81 -7.86 -13.47
C ILE A 293 5.37 -8.83 -14.49
N ALA A 294 6.45 -9.54 -14.15
CA ALA A 294 7.09 -10.48 -15.05
C ALA A 294 6.15 -11.63 -15.44
N LEU A 295 5.31 -12.11 -14.53
CA LEU A 295 4.29 -13.11 -14.83
C LEU A 295 3.25 -12.56 -15.81
N GLY A 296 2.76 -11.33 -15.58
CA GLY A 296 1.84 -10.64 -16.49
C GLY A 296 2.41 -10.47 -17.89
N ALA A 297 3.61 -9.90 -18.00
CA ALA A 297 4.24 -9.58 -19.26
C ALA A 297 4.57 -10.83 -20.10
N ASN A 298 4.99 -11.92 -19.46
CA ASN A 298 5.43 -13.13 -20.16
C ASN A 298 4.32 -14.16 -20.39
N GLU A 299 3.43 -14.36 -19.41
CA GLU A 299 2.43 -15.46 -19.44
C GLU A 299 0.97 -14.97 -19.37
N ARG A 300 0.75 -13.67 -19.12
CA ARG A 300 -0.53 -13.06 -18.73
C ARG A 300 -1.07 -13.64 -17.43
N CYS A 301 -1.06 -12.85 -16.37
CA CYS A 301 -1.55 -13.25 -15.05
C CYS A 301 -3.04 -12.93 -14.87
N LEU A 302 -3.66 -13.48 -13.83
CA LEU A 302 -4.98 -13.02 -13.37
C LEU A 302 -4.95 -11.51 -13.04
N PRO A 303 -6.07 -10.77 -13.14
CA PRO A 303 -6.13 -9.36 -12.76
C PRO A 303 -5.64 -9.09 -11.33
N VAL A 304 -4.55 -8.32 -11.19
CA VAL A 304 -4.01 -7.88 -9.90
C VAL A 304 -4.15 -6.37 -9.76
N LEU A 305 -4.80 -5.93 -8.68
CA LEU A 305 -5.02 -4.53 -8.34
C LEU A 305 -4.23 -4.17 -7.08
N PHE A 306 -3.26 -3.27 -7.22
CA PHE A 306 -2.58 -2.65 -6.09
C PHE A 306 -3.33 -1.39 -5.68
N VAL A 307 -3.74 -1.28 -4.42
CA VAL A 307 -4.39 -0.08 -3.88
C VAL A 307 -3.47 0.56 -2.86
N THR A 308 -3.19 1.86 -3.01
CA THR A 308 -2.20 2.56 -2.18
C THR A 308 -2.50 4.04 -2.02
N SER A 309 -2.14 4.62 -0.88
CA SER A 309 -2.12 6.08 -0.71
C SER A 309 -0.71 6.67 -0.70
N ASP A 310 0.29 5.85 -0.97
CA ASP A 310 1.68 6.28 -1.05
C ASP A 310 1.97 6.91 -2.42
N SER A 311 2.64 8.05 -2.40
CA SER A 311 2.94 8.83 -3.60
C SER A 311 4.15 8.29 -4.37
N TYR A 312 4.89 7.33 -3.78
CA TYR A 312 5.87 6.49 -4.45
C TYR A 312 5.31 5.90 -5.76
N TYR A 313 4.07 5.44 -5.72
CA TYR A 313 3.39 4.80 -6.84
C TYR A 313 2.87 5.75 -7.92
N SER A 314 2.89 7.06 -7.66
CA SER A 314 2.50 8.05 -8.65
C SER A 314 3.58 8.27 -9.71
N TYR A 315 4.85 8.34 -9.31
CA TYR A 315 5.96 8.63 -10.24
C TYR A 315 7.19 7.75 -10.00
N GLN A 316 7.69 7.69 -8.77
CA GLN A 316 8.96 7.03 -8.46
C GLN A 316 8.99 5.54 -8.83
N ALA A 317 7.87 4.83 -8.66
CA ALA A 317 7.76 3.43 -9.07
C ALA A 317 8.07 3.25 -10.57
N PHE A 318 7.64 4.15 -11.45
CA PHE A 318 7.93 4.05 -12.88
C PHE A 318 9.41 4.24 -13.19
N VAL A 319 10.08 5.11 -12.42
CA VAL A 319 11.53 5.33 -12.53
C VAL A 319 12.29 4.09 -12.05
N ASP A 320 11.93 3.54 -10.90
CA ASP A 320 12.60 2.39 -10.30
C ASP A 320 12.45 1.11 -11.14
N PHE A 321 11.27 0.92 -11.74
CA PHE A 321 10.98 -0.26 -12.58
C PHE A 321 11.32 -0.05 -14.07
N GLY A 322 11.63 1.18 -14.50
CA GLY A 322 12.26 1.48 -15.78
C GLY A 322 11.37 1.45 -17.04
N PHE A 323 10.08 1.16 -16.93
CA PHE A 323 9.17 1.16 -18.09
C PHE A 323 7.77 1.72 -17.75
N PRO A 324 7.27 2.72 -18.51
CA PRO A 324 5.98 3.37 -18.25
C PRO A 324 4.79 2.42 -18.41
N ASP A 325 4.92 1.38 -19.23
CA ASP A 325 3.88 0.39 -19.50
C ASP A 325 3.91 -0.80 -18.54
N ILE A 326 4.69 -0.77 -17.45
CA ILE A 326 4.68 -1.87 -16.48
C ILE A 326 3.35 -1.94 -15.70
N PHE A 327 2.70 -0.80 -15.51
CA PHE A 327 1.47 -0.68 -14.75
C PHE A 327 0.41 0.09 -15.51
N ILE A 328 -0.85 -0.34 -15.37
CA ILE A 328 -1.98 0.55 -15.60
C ILE A 328 -2.15 1.40 -14.34
N SER A 329 -1.71 2.66 -14.34
CA SER A 329 -1.88 3.57 -13.20
C SER A 329 -3.17 4.38 -13.34
N ARG A 330 -3.96 4.41 -12.26
CA ARG A 330 -5.18 5.22 -12.13
C ARG A 330 -5.14 5.98 -10.81
N GLU A 331 -5.06 7.30 -10.93
CA GLU A 331 -5.01 8.21 -9.79
C GLU A 331 -6.41 8.78 -9.48
N THR A 332 -6.77 8.86 -8.20
CA THR A 332 -8.07 9.38 -7.76
C THR A 332 -7.94 10.46 -6.68
N PHE A 333 -8.70 11.56 -6.82
CA PHE A 333 -8.55 12.74 -5.95
C PHE A 333 -9.76 13.12 -5.10
N GLY A 334 -10.82 12.33 -5.15
CA GLY A 334 -12.11 12.70 -4.55
C GLY A 334 -13.04 13.34 -5.57
N TRP A 335 -14.24 13.71 -5.13
CA TRP A 335 -15.20 14.41 -5.98
C TRP A 335 -14.74 15.84 -6.27
N THR A 336 -15.20 16.40 -7.39
CA THR A 336 -15.17 17.87 -7.53
C THR A 336 -16.12 18.50 -6.51
N PRO A 337 -15.94 19.78 -6.15
CA PRO A 337 -16.90 20.48 -5.28
C PRO A 337 -18.33 20.44 -5.83
N GLN A 338 -18.51 20.51 -7.15
CA GLN A 338 -19.84 20.45 -7.77
C GLN A 338 -20.45 19.05 -7.67
N GLU A 339 -19.67 18.00 -7.96
CA GLU A 339 -20.09 16.61 -7.79
C GLU A 339 -20.49 16.34 -6.33
N ALA A 340 -19.63 16.71 -5.39
CA ALA A 340 -19.93 16.55 -3.97
C ALA A 340 -21.18 17.34 -3.56
N LYS A 341 -21.36 18.59 -4.02
CA LYS A 341 -22.54 19.41 -3.74
C LYS A 341 -23.84 18.70 -4.11
N LEU A 342 -23.92 18.11 -5.31
CA LEU A 342 -25.11 17.41 -5.80
C LEU A 342 -25.55 16.27 -4.87
N HIS A 343 -24.63 15.73 -4.07
CA HIS A 343 -24.86 14.57 -3.23
C HIS A 343 -24.92 14.90 -1.75
N MET A 344 -24.18 15.91 -1.31
CA MET A 344 -24.06 16.28 0.10
C MET A 344 -25.20 17.21 0.53
N VAL A 345 -25.63 18.12 -0.35
CA VAL A 345 -26.65 19.14 0.00
C VAL A 345 -28.07 18.58 0.15
N PRO A 346 -28.53 17.60 -0.66
CA PRO A 346 -29.90 17.11 -0.49
C PRO A 346 -30.12 16.36 0.82
N ASP A 347 -29.08 15.69 1.35
CA ASP A 347 -29.25 14.66 2.39
C ASP A 347 -28.46 14.89 3.68
N TYR A 348 -27.35 15.66 3.65
CA TYR A 348 -26.40 15.72 4.77
C TYR A 348 -26.10 17.14 5.28
N PHE A 349 -25.98 18.12 4.37
CA PHE A 349 -25.64 19.51 4.68
C PHE A 349 -26.58 20.49 3.98
N SER A 350 -26.74 21.71 4.49
CA SER A 350 -27.45 22.77 3.77
C SER A 350 -26.57 23.41 2.67
N ALA A 351 -27.16 24.22 1.79
CA ALA A 351 -26.40 24.93 0.76
C ALA A 351 -25.41 25.96 1.34
N SER A 352 -25.76 26.62 2.45
CA SER A 352 -24.86 27.54 3.16
C SER A 352 -23.72 26.79 3.84
N GLU A 353 -24.03 25.69 4.53
CA GLU A 353 -23.03 24.81 5.14
C GLU A 353 -22.04 24.28 4.09
N TRP A 354 -22.54 23.81 2.94
CA TRP A 354 -21.69 23.32 1.85
C TRP A 354 -20.71 24.37 1.33
N THR A 355 -21.11 25.63 1.25
CA THR A 355 -20.23 26.72 0.78
C THR A 355 -19.03 26.85 1.73
N ILE A 356 -19.27 26.82 3.04
CA ILE A 356 -18.22 26.85 4.06
C ILE A 356 -17.31 25.60 3.93
N ILE A 357 -17.89 24.41 3.80
CA ILE A 357 -17.12 23.16 3.65
C ILE A 357 -16.22 23.21 2.42
N ALA A 358 -16.78 23.60 1.26
CA ALA A 358 -16.05 23.63 -0.01
C ALA A 358 -14.85 24.59 0.06
N ASP A 359 -15.04 25.77 0.68
CA ASP A 359 -13.98 26.77 0.83
C ASP A 359 -12.92 26.36 1.86
N VAL A 360 -13.33 25.68 2.93
CA VAL A 360 -12.46 25.37 4.07
C VAL A 360 -11.76 24.02 3.93
N LEU A 361 -12.50 22.96 3.68
CA LEU A 361 -12.03 21.56 3.71
C LEU A 361 -11.95 20.92 2.32
N GLY A 362 -12.69 21.47 1.35
CA GLY A 362 -12.84 20.90 0.02
C GLY A 362 -13.71 19.64 0.01
N ALA A 363 -13.68 18.91 -1.11
CA ALA A 363 -14.54 17.76 -1.37
C ALA A 363 -13.90 16.39 -1.05
N ASN A 364 -12.98 16.35 -0.08
CA ASN A 364 -12.37 15.08 0.36
C ASN A 364 -13.40 14.25 1.13
N SER A 365 -13.70 13.04 0.67
CA SER A 365 -14.76 12.20 1.24
C SER A 365 -14.59 11.90 2.74
N ARG A 366 -13.36 11.78 3.23
CA ARG A 366 -13.10 11.56 4.66
C ARG A 366 -13.42 12.79 5.50
N HIS A 367 -13.07 14.00 5.03
CA HIS A 367 -13.48 15.23 5.71
C HIS A 367 -14.99 15.35 5.80
N LEU A 368 -15.70 15.06 4.72
CA LEU A 368 -17.16 15.12 4.68
C LEU A 368 -17.79 14.15 5.68
N PHE A 369 -17.27 12.92 5.74
CA PHE A 369 -17.74 11.90 6.66
C PHE A 369 -17.47 12.26 8.13
N GLU A 370 -16.23 12.62 8.47
CA GLU A 370 -15.84 12.97 9.85
C GLU A 370 -16.59 14.21 10.35
N LEU A 371 -16.74 15.23 9.50
CA LEU A 371 -17.49 16.44 9.84
C LEU A 371 -18.98 16.16 10.05
N TYR A 372 -19.58 15.30 9.21
CA TYR A 372 -20.98 14.90 9.38
C TYR A 372 -21.17 14.09 10.66
N ALA A 373 -20.26 13.15 10.96
CA ALA A 373 -20.27 12.41 12.21
C ALA A 373 -20.18 13.35 13.43
N LEU A 374 -19.34 14.40 13.34
CA LEU A 374 -19.22 15.44 14.37
C LEU A 374 -20.53 16.22 14.57
N LYS A 375 -21.15 16.67 13.47
CA LYS A 375 -22.45 17.37 13.46
C LYS A 375 -23.56 16.53 14.11
N GLN A 376 -23.53 15.22 13.91
CA GLN A 376 -24.51 14.28 14.48
C GLN A 376 -24.20 13.86 15.93
N SER A 377 -23.03 14.21 16.45
CA SER A 377 -22.62 13.78 17.78
C SER A 377 -23.38 14.54 18.87
N ASN A 378 -23.91 13.79 19.85
CA ASN A 378 -24.61 14.37 21.01
C ASN A 378 -23.71 15.32 21.81
N HIS A 379 -22.39 15.12 21.76
CA HIS A 379 -21.41 15.94 22.48
C HIS A 379 -21.31 17.36 21.92
N TYR A 380 -21.35 17.52 20.60
CA TYR A 380 -21.43 18.86 20.01
C TYR A 380 -22.83 19.44 20.17
N GLN A 381 -23.88 18.64 19.99
CA GLN A 381 -25.25 19.13 20.20
C GLN A 381 -25.49 19.63 21.64
N SER A 382 -24.82 19.04 22.65
CA SER A 382 -24.89 19.49 24.04
C SER A 382 -23.98 20.68 24.35
N LEU A 383 -22.78 20.76 23.76
CA LEU A 383 -21.91 21.95 23.80
C LEU A 383 -22.60 23.17 23.16
N MET A 384 -23.48 22.94 22.20
CA MET A 384 -24.26 23.95 21.46
C MET A 384 -25.59 24.34 22.15
N GLY A 385 -25.89 23.87 23.37
CA GLY A 385 -27.05 24.35 24.12
C GLY A 385 -26.97 25.84 24.46
N ASN A 386 -28.10 26.53 24.71
CA ASN A 386 -28.31 27.94 25.16
C ASN A 386 -27.47 29.10 24.58
N LYS A 387 -26.43 28.85 23.80
CA LYS A 387 -25.65 29.82 23.02
C LYS A 387 -25.73 29.37 21.57
N ALA A 388 -26.11 30.29 20.69
CA ALA A 388 -26.21 30.05 19.26
C ALA A 388 -24.82 29.80 18.65
N GLY A 389 -24.29 28.59 18.80
CA GLY A 389 -23.14 28.17 18.01
C GLY A 389 -23.58 28.00 16.55
N THR A 390 -22.68 28.38 15.66
CA THR A 390 -22.87 28.37 14.22
C THR A 390 -22.26 27.10 13.61
N PHE A 391 -22.55 26.82 12.34
CA PHE A 391 -21.89 25.69 11.65
C PHE A 391 -20.39 25.93 11.50
N GLU A 392 -19.96 27.19 11.38
CA GLU A 392 -18.55 27.58 11.39
C GLU A 392 -17.83 27.08 12.65
N ASP A 393 -18.46 27.11 13.83
CA ASP A 393 -17.86 26.60 15.07
C ASP A 393 -17.57 25.10 15.00
N ILE A 394 -18.42 24.31 14.32
CA ILE A 394 -18.20 22.87 14.11
C ILE A 394 -17.01 22.65 13.17
N VAL A 395 -16.92 23.43 12.09
CA VAL A 395 -15.80 23.37 11.13
C VAL A 395 -14.49 23.76 11.81
N ASP A 396 -14.50 24.81 12.64
CA ASP A 396 -13.32 25.27 13.37
C ASP A 396 -12.87 24.25 14.42
N ALA A 397 -13.80 23.61 15.12
CA ALA A 397 -13.48 22.54 16.05
C ALA A 397 -12.90 21.31 15.33
N TYR A 398 -13.42 20.96 14.15
CA TYR A 398 -12.85 19.91 13.31
C TYR A 398 -11.45 20.27 12.80
N LEU A 399 -11.21 21.51 12.38
CA LEU A 399 -9.87 22.00 12.03
C LEU A 399 -8.92 21.98 13.21
N ALA A 400 -9.38 22.29 14.42
CA ALA A 400 -8.58 22.18 15.64
C ALA A 400 -8.22 20.72 15.93
N TYR A 401 -9.16 19.79 15.75
CA TYR A 401 -8.89 18.35 15.81
C TYR A 401 -7.82 17.94 14.79
N LEU A 402 -7.97 18.32 13.51
CA LEU A 402 -6.97 18.03 12.48
C LEU A 402 -5.60 18.63 12.85
N GLN A 403 -5.56 19.84 13.39
CA GLN A 403 -4.31 20.47 13.81
C GLN A 403 -3.62 19.66 14.91
N ILE A 404 -4.35 19.29 15.97
CA ILE A 404 -3.79 18.67 17.18
C ILE A 404 -3.51 17.19 16.96
N ALA A 405 -4.43 16.45 16.34
CA ALA A 405 -4.36 15.00 16.22
C ALA A 405 -3.63 14.53 14.95
N VAL A 406 -3.58 15.34 13.90
CA VAL A 406 -3.02 14.93 12.60
C VAL A 406 -1.77 15.73 12.24
N VAL A 407 -1.90 17.06 12.11
CA VAL A 407 -0.83 17.88 11.54
C VAL A 407 0.32 18.06 12.52
N ASN A 408 0.08 18.43 13.77
CA ASN A 408 1.16 18.64 14.74
C ASN A 408 2.04 17.38 14.93
N PRO A 409 1.47 16.17 15.17
CA PRO A 409 2.27 14.96 15.29
C PRO A 409 3.03 14.61 14.01
N ALA A 410 2.43 14.83 12.84
CA ALA A 410 3.12 14.60 11.57
C ALA A 410 4.28 15.60 11.35
N MET A 411 4.11 16.86 11.72
CA MET A 411 5.17 17.87 11.66
C MET A 411 6.31 17.55 12.62
N GLU A 412 6.02 17.06 13.83
CA GLU A 412 7.05 16.58 14.77
C GLU A 412 7.84 15.41 14.19
N LYS A 413 7.17 14.43 13.59
CA LYS A 413 7.83 13.31 12.89
C LYS A 413 8.66 13.79 11.69
N ALA A 414 8.19 14.79 10.95
CA ALA A 414 8.95 15.37 9.84
C ALA A 414 10.22 16.09 10.35
N LEU A 415 10.14 16.81 11.48
CA LEU A 415 11.30 17.41 12.12
C LEU A 415 12.32 16.37 12.56
N LEU A 416 11.89 15.25 13.12
CA LEU A 416 12.80 14.14 13.50
C LEU A 416 13.52 13.57 12.27
N ARG A 417 12.82 13.41 11.14
CA ARG A 417 13.43 12.97 9.87
C ARG A 417 14.48 13.98 9.36
N LEU A 418 14.21 15.27 9.46
CA LEU A 418 15.16 16.32 9.12
C LEU A 418 16.39 16.35 10.03
N GLN A 419 16.20 16.14 11.34
CA GLN A 419 17.33 16.03 12.28
C GLN A 419 18.20 14.83 11.95
N ARG A 420 17.59 13.68 11.65
CA ARG A 420 18.32 12.48 11.19
C ARG A 420 19.09 12.75 9.91
N TYR A 421 18.47 13.42 8.93
CA TYR A 421 19.15 13.83 7.70
C TYR A 421 20.39 14.70 7.99
N ALA A 422 20.31 15.65 8.92
CA ALA A 422 21.45 16.47 9.31
C ALA A 422 22.59 15.61 9.91
N SER A 423 22.26 14.66 10.79
CA SER A 423 23.24 13.73 11.36
C SER A 423 23.86 12.81 10.30
N ASP A 424 23.09 12.30 9.35
CA ASP A 424 23.58 11.43 8.28
C ASP A 424 24.50 12.20 7.31
N ALA A 425 24.18 13.46 7.03
CA ALA A 425 25.02 14.36 6.25
C ALA A 425 26.36 14.64 6.96
N GLN A 426 26.35 14.88 8.28
CA GLN A 426 27.58 15.06 9.08
C GLN A 426 28.48 13.83 9.02
N LYS A 427 27.89 12.63 9.06
CA LYS A 427 28.60 11.35 9.00
C LYS A 427 29.11 10.99 7.59
N GLY A 428 28.87 11.84 6.59
CA GLY A 428 29.25 11.57 5.19
C GLY A 428 28.47 10.41 4.56
N SER A 429 27.32 10.03 5.13
CA SER A 429 26.48 8.95 4.60
C SER A 429 25.63 9.39 3.41
N ILE A 430 25.55 10.71 3.17
CA ILE A 430 24.85 11.29 2.03
C ILE A 430 25.87 11.55 0.92
N PRO A 431 25.65 11.05 -0.31
CA PRO A 431 26.57 11.28 -1.43
C PRO A 431 26.82 12.78 -1.65
N ASP A 432 28.08 13.15 -1.86
CA ASP A 432 28.48 14.54 -2.09
C ASP A 432 27.69 15.20 -3.23
N GLU A 433 27.32 14.45 -4.27
CA GLU A 433 26.51 14.93 -5.38
C GLU A 433 25.15 15.50 -4.94
N ARG A 434 24.53 14.91 -3.91
CA ARG A 434 23.31 15.42 -3.28
C ARG A 434 23.56 16.67 -2.42
N LEU A 435 24.82 16.98 -2.10
CA LEU A 435 25.24 18.15 -1.32
C LEU A 435 25.88 19.27 -2.18
N ARG A 436 26.19 19.01 -3.46
CA ARG A 436 26.97 19.92 -4.35
C ARG A 436 26.22 21.14 -4.90
N PHE A 437 24.89 21.11 -5.06
CA PHE A 437 24.15 22.21 -5.69
C PHE A 437 23.56 23.19 -4.67
N GLY A 438 24.28 24.27 -4.34
CA GLY A 438 23.79 25.61 -3.93
C GLY A 438 22.66 25.79 -2.89
N ALA A 439 22.08 24.72 -2.33
CA ALA A 439 20.79 24.81 -1.70
C ALA A 439 20.90 24.99 -0.17
N PRO A 440 19.98 25.74 0.44
CA PRO A 440 20.01 26.14 1.85
C PRO A 440 20.12 25.02 2.89
N TRP A 441 19.63 23.84 2.56
CA TRP A 441 19.60 22.63 3.39
C TRP A 441 20.89 21.79 3.30
N ARG A 442 21.86 22.19 2.46
CA ARG A 442 23.11 21.46 2.21
C ARG A 442 24.24 21.84 3.17
N HIS A 443 23.95 22.70 4.16
CA HIS A 443 24.84 23.03 5.28
C HIS A 443 24.17 22.67 6.61
N PRO A 444 24.09 21.37 6.96
CA PRO A 444 23.67 20.97 8.30
C PRO A 444 24.60 21.58 9.36
N PRO A 445 24.14 21.71 10.62
CA PRO A 445 25.00 22.12 11.72
C PRO A 445 26.28 21.28 11.74
N ARG A 446 27.42 21.86 12.13
CA ARG A 446 28.68 21.10 12.26
C ARG A 446 28.85 20.43 13.62
N THR A 447 28.03 20.82 14.58
CA THR A 447 28.09 20.38 15.97
C THR A 447 27.04 19.30 16.21
N GLU A 448 27.37 18.26 16.98
CA GLU A 448 26.45 17.17 17.36
C GLU A 448 25.41 17.59 18.41
N ASP A 449 25.33 18.88 18.76
CA ASP A 449 24.39 19.38 19.75
C ASP A 449 22.93 19.18 19.27
N PRO A 450 22.14 18.34 19.97
CA PRO A 450 20.75 18.04 19.59
C PRO A 450 19.89 19.29 19.52
N THR A 451 20.18 20.31 20.34
CA THR A 451 19.38 21.54 20.39
C THR A 451 19.58 22.38 19.12
N HIS A 452 20.82 22.48 18.63
CA HIS A 452 21.14 23.16 17.38
C HIS A 452 20.60 22.42 16.16
N CYS A 453 20.65 21.09 16.14
CA CYS A 453 20.04 20.28 15.08
C CYS A 453 18.51 20.45 15.03
N SER A 454 17.86 20.49 16.19
CA SER A 454 16.42 20.73 16.29
C SER A 454 16.04 22.13 15.80
N GLU A 455 16.76 23.18 16.23
CA GLU A 455 16.52 24.55 15.78
C GLU A 455 16.72 24.69 14.26
N TRP A 456 17.78 24.08 13.71
CA TRP A 456 18.03 24.05 12.28
C TRP A 456 16.90 23.36 11.52
N ALA A 457 16.50 22.15 11.93
CA ALA A 457 15.44 21.39 11.27
C ALA A 457 14.12 22.18 11.25
N LYS A 458 13.81 22.87 12.36
CA LYS A 458 12.65 23.75 12.49
C LYS A 458 12.70 24.91 11.51
N ILE A 459 13.83 25.62 11.42
CA ILE A 459 14.01 26.73 10.47
C ILE A 459 13.89 26.24 9.03
N GLN A 460 14.47 25.08 8.69
CA GLN A 460 14.37 24.49 7.36
C GLN A 460 12.91 24.17 6.99
N LEU A 461 12.19 23.49 7.88
CA LEU A 461 10.81 23.11 7.62
C LEU A 461 9.89 24.34 7.50
N MET A 462 10.11 25.37 8.33
CA MET A 462 9.35 26.63 8.24
C MET A 462 9.64 27.41 6.96
N ASP A 463 10.89 27.42 6.49
CA ASP A 463 11.25 28.02 5.20
C ASP A 463 10.58 27.26 4.04
N PHE A 464 10.60 25.93 4.08
CA PHE A 464 9.94 25.09 3.08
C PHE A 464 8.42 25.33 3.04
N VAL A 465 7.73 25.30 4.18
CA VAL A 465 6.29 25.57 4.23
C VAL A 465 5.98 26.98 3.75
N GLN A 466 6.79 27.99 4.10
CA GLN A 466 6.61 29.35 3.57
C GLN A 466 6.79 29.41 2.05
N ALA A 467 7.74 28.67 1.48
CA ALA A 467 7.92 28.60 0.04
C ALA A 467 6.71 27.97 -0.66
N LEU A 468 6.12 26.92 -0.09
CA LEU A 468 4.87 26.34 -0.58
C LEU A 468 3.67 27.31 -0.46
N VAL A 469 3.58 28.07 0.63
CA VAL A 469 2.55 29.11 0.78
C VAL A 469 2.69 30.18 -0.30
N ASN A 470 3.92 30.59 -0.62
CA ASN A 470 4.20 31.57 -1.67
C ASN A 470 3.85 31.09 -3.08
N THR A 471 3.76 29.77 -3.28
CA THR A 471 3.30 29.14 -4.52
C THR A 471 1.85 28.67 -4.43
N GLU A 472 1.10 29.09 -3.41
CA GLU A 472 -0.28 28.66 -3.17
C GLU A 472 -0.47 27.13 -3.11
N PHE A 473 0.62 26.38 -2.86
CA PHE A 473 0.72 24.92 -2.92
C PHE A 473 0.50 24.32 -4.33
N ALA A 474 0.83 25.07 -5.38
CA ALA A 474 0.74 24.67 -6.79
C ALA A 474 2.13 24.52 -7.43
N VAL A 475 2.96 23.63 -6.87
CA VAL A 475 4.30 23.37 -7.41
C VAL A 475 4.24 22.25 -8.44
N ASN A 476 4.54 22.55 -9.70
CA ASN A 476 4.70 21.54 -10.75
C ASN A 476 6.14 21.01 -10.73
N TYR A 477 6.33 19.78 -10.25
CA TYR A 477 7.65 19.17 -10.10
C TYR A 477 8.21 18.57 -11.40
N LEU A 478 7.42 18.53 -12.48
CA LEU A 478 7.90 18.21 -13.83
C LEU A 478 7.92 19.43 -14.75
N GLY A 479 7.55 20.60 -14.25
CA GLY A 479 7.72 21.87 -14.97
C GLY A 479 9.20 22.08 -15.25
N ASP A 480 9.58 22.42 -16.49
CA ASP A 480 10.98 22.63 -16.89
C ASP A 480 11.94 21.45 -16.59
N TYR A 481 11.44 20.21 -16.47
CA TYR A 481 12.21 19.01 -16.09
C TYR A 481 12.92 19.10 -14.73
N SER A 482 12.48 19.98 -13.83
CA SER A 482 13.14 20.20 -12.55
C SER A 482 12.62 19.25 -11.47
N LEU A 483 13.27 18.12 -11.27
CA LEU A 483 13.04 17.23 -10.13
C LEU A 483 13.63 17.76 -8.80
N GLU A 484 13.96 19.06 -8.75
CA GLU A 484 14.68 19.70 -7.64
C GLU A 484 13.95 19.57 -6.29
N ILE A 485 12.61 19.52 -6.30
CA ILE A 485 11.83 19.41 -5.07
C ILE A 485 12.07 18.07 -4.37
N PHE A 486 12.38 17.01 -5.11
CA PHE A 486 12.70 15.70 -4.54
C PHE A 486 14.10 15.64 -3.94
N GLU A 487 14.97 16.60 -4.24
CA GLU A 487 16.27 16.76 -3.57
C GLU A 487 16.14 17.52 -2.24
N ASP A 488 14.99 18.13 -1.94
CA ASP A 488 14.77 18.79 -0.65
C ASP A 488 14.35 17.78 0.41
N PRO A 489 15.13 17.62 1.50
CA PRO A 489 14.79 16.70 2.58
C PRO A 489 13.48 17.07 3.29
N SER A 490 13.05 18.34 3.25
CA SER A 490 11.78 18.79 3.83
C SER A 490 10.58 18.32 3.01
N ALA A 491 10.72 18.32 1.68
CA ALA A 491 9.71 17.79 0.78
C ALA A 491 9.52 16.28 1.01
N MET A 492 10.63 15.54 1.02
CA MET A 492 10.62 14.09 1.26
C MET A 492 10.08 13.76 2.65
N ALA A 493 10.50 14.47 3.70
CA ALA A 493 9.98 14.25 5.05
C ALA A 493 8.47 14.43 5.12
N LEU A 494 7.92 15.47 4.47
CA LEU A 494 6.47 15.74 4.47
C LEU A 494 5.64 14.77 3.61
N VAL A 495 6.22 14.22 2.54
CA VAL A 495 5.63 13.10 1.78
C VAL A 495 5.63 11.84 2.64
N GLU A 496 6.75 11.52 3.28
CA GLU A 496 6.92 10.32 4.09
C GLU A 496 6.00 10.30 5.32
N VAL A 497 5.74 11.45 5.96
CA VAL A 497 4.75 11.51 7.05
C VAL A 497 3.31 11.58 6.54
N GLY A 498 3.11 11.71 5.23
CA GLY A 498 1.81 11.63 4.59
C GLY A 498 1.01 12.92 4.58
N ILE A 499 1.66 14.06 4.78
CA ILE A 499 1.04 15.39 4.75
C ILE A 499 0.94 15.92 3.32
N LEU A 500 1.97 15.63 2.52
CA LEU A 500 2.03 15.99 1.11
C LEU A 500 1.87 14.75 0.22
N TYR A 501 1.48 15.00 -1.02
CA TYR A 501 1.24 13.98 -2.02
C TYR A 501 1.75 14.47 -3.38
N THR A 502 2.51 13.61 -4.05
CA THR A 502 2.97 13.83 -5.42
C THR A 502 1.96 13.24 -6.40
N GLN A 503 1.25 14.11 -7.09
CA GLN A 503 0.32 13.76 -8.15
C GLN A 503 1.07 13.55 -9.46
N ARG A 504 0.72 12.53 -10.24
CA ARG A 504 1.38 12.29 -11.53
C ARG A 504 0.88 13.22 -12.63
N ASP A 505 -0.44 13.31 -12.78
CA ASP A 505 -1.05 13.95 -13.92
C ASP A 505 -2.25 14.84 -13.50
N PRO A 506 -2.15 16.17 -13.62
CA PRO A 506 -0.92 16.97 -13.85
C PRO A 506 0.08 16.89 -12.68
N SER A 507 1.37 17.05 -12.98
CA SER A 507 2.49 16.72 -12.08
C SER A 507 2.68 17.68 -10.90
N PHE A 508 1.76 17.67 -9.95
CA PHE A 508 1.76 18.59 -8.81
C PHE A 508 2.25 17.98 -7.51
N PHE A 509 2.93 18.80 -6.73
CA PHE A 509 3.29 18.55 -5.34
C PHE A 509 2.38 19.38 -4.42
N ARG A 510 1.53 18.72 -3.63
CA ARG A 510 0.48 19.42 -2.86
C ARG A 510 0.10 18.72 -1.55
N PRO A 511 -0.54 19.43 -0.60
CA PRO A 511 -1.17 18.82 0.57
C PRO A 511 -2.23 17.79 0.18
N ILE A 512 -2.40 16.75 1.00
CA ILE A 512 -3.39 15.67 0.75
C ILE A 512 -4.84 16.17 0.71
N SER A 513 -5.13 17.33 1.30
CA SER A 513 -6.44 17.97 1.29
C SER A 513 -6.35 19.47 1.60
N GLN A 514 -7.43 20.20 1.32
CA GLN A 514 -7.55 21.63 1.63
C GLN A 514 -7.55 21.90 3.15
N GLY A 515 -8.16 21.02 3.95
CA GLY A 515 -8.11 21.11 5.41
C GLY A 515 -6.66 21.04 5.93
N ILE A 516 -5.87 20.09 5.43
CA ILE A 516 -4.45 19.95 5.79
C ILE A 516 -3.63 21.15 5.31
N LYS A 517 -3.91 21.68 4.12
CA LYS A 517 -3.30 22.94 3.63
C LYS A 517 -3.49 24.08 4.64
N ARG A 518 -4.71 24.29 5.16
CA ARG A 518 -4.99 25.33 6.16
C ARG A 518 -4.27 25.08 7.47
N CYS A 519 -4.24 23.84 7.94
CA CYS A 519 -3.50 23.46 9.15
C CYS A 519 -1.98 23.68 9.01
N LEU A 520 -1.39 23.50 7.83
CA LEU A 520 0.01 23.83 7.58
C LEU A 520 0.29 25.34 7.67
N VAL A 521 -0.59 26.17 7.13
CA VAL A 521 -0.49 27.64 7.26
C VAL A 521 -0.59 28.03 8.74
N ARG A 522 -1.55 27.46 9.47
CA ARG A 522 -1.71 27.70 10.91
C ARG A 522 -0.48 27.27 11.70
N TRP A 523 0.09 26.10 11.41
CA TRP A 523 1.33 25.62 12.03
C TRP A 523 2.47 26.61 11.81
N LEU A 524 2.67 27.09 10.58
CA LEU A 524 3.72 28.07 10.26
C LEU A 524 3.57 29.36 11.07
N ILE A 525 2.35 29.88 11.20
CA ILE A 525 2.06 31.08 11.98
C ILE A 525 2.35 30.84 13.47
N GLN A 526 1.90 29.71 14.02
CA GLN A 526 2.15 29.35 15.41
C GLN A 526 3.65 29.25 15.70
N GLU A 527 4.43 28.62 14.82
CA GLU A 527 5.86 28.47 15.03
C GLU A 527 6.61 29.80 14.93
N ARG A 528 6.15 30.75 14.09
CA ARG A 528 6.67 32.13 14.08
C ARG A 528 6.40 32.87 15.38
N MET A 529 5.20 32.72 15.95
CA MET A 529 4.83 33.36 17.21
C MET A 529 5.64 32.82 18.40
N LYS A 530 6.03 31.54 18.37
CA LYS A 530 6.83 30.89 19.42
C LYS A 530 8.34 31.16 19.32
N MET A 531 8.83 31.81 18.25
CA MET A 531 10.26 32.02 18.05
C MET A 531 10.83 33.06 19.02
N SER A 532 12.03 32.77 19.54
CA SER A 532 12.85 33.78 20.22
C SER A 532 13.32 34.85 19.22
N TYR A 533 13.75 36.02 19.72
CA TYR A 533 14.34 37.07 18.89
C TYR A 533 15.53 36.56 18.04
N TRP A 534 16.39 35.72 18.63
CA TRP A 534 17.55 35.11 17.97
C TRP A 534 17.14 34.09 16.90
N SER A 535 16.16 33.23 17.18
CA SER A 535 15.66 32.27 16.20
C SER A 535 14.92 32.96 15.05
N SER A 536 14.21 34.04 15.34
CA SER A 536 13.55 34.89 14.33
C SER A 536 14.56 35.56 13.39
N THR A 537 15.65 36.13 13.94
CA THR A 537 16.73 36.70 13.12
C THR A 537 17.42 35.64 12.27
N LYS A 538 17.71 34.44 12.81
CA LYS A 538 18.23 33.30 12.03
C LYS A 538 17.26 32.88 10.92
N TYR A 539 15.96 32.79 11.21
CA TYR A 539 14.93 32.46 10.22
C TYR A 539 14.86 33.49 9.09
N TRP A 540 14.87 34.78 9.41
CA TRP A 540 14.89 35.85 8.40
C TRP A 540 16.17 35.84 7.56
N TRP A 541 17.33 35.68 8.21
CA TRP A 541 18.60 35.54 7.50
C TRP A 541 18.57 34.35 6.55
N GLN A 542 18.09 33.20 7.01
CA GLN A 542 17.88 32.02 6.17
C GLN A 542 16.96 32.37 5.00
N ARG A 543 15.80 32.98 5.22
CA ARG A 543 14.85 33.33 4.15
C ARG A 543 15.42 34.28 3.09
N ILE A 544 16.25 35.24 3.49
CA ILE A 544 16.77 36.27 2.56
C ILE A 544 17.98 35.74 1.79
N ILE A 545 18.95 35.15 2.50
CA ILE A 545 20.25 34.77 1.90
C ILE A 545 20.20 33.37 1.30
N ARG A 546 19.44 32.47 1.93
CA ARG A 546 19.36 31.04 1.61
C ARG A 546 17.90 30.59 1.63
N GLY A 547 16.98 31.37 1.09
CA GLY A 547 15.56 31.02 1.13
C GLY A 547 15.19 30.05 0.00
N ARG A 548 14.17 29.23 0.24
CA ARG A 548 13.51 28.47 -0.83
C ARG A 548 12.57 29.35 -1.64
N TYR A 549 12.62 29.20 -2.97
CA TYR A 549 11.79 29.94 -3.93
C TYR A 549 11.36 29.07 -5.11
N TYR A 550 10.24 28.36 -4.95
CA TYR A 550 9.65 27.50 -5.99
C TYR A 550 8.69 28.22 -6.94
N LYS A 551 8.66 29.56 -6.96
CA LYS A 551 7.74 30.31 -7.83
C LYS A 551 7.94 30.01 -9.32
N HIS A 552 9.17 29.70 -9.72
CA HIS A 552 9.50 29.30 -11.09
C HIS A 552 8.88 27.96 -11.49
N LEU A 553 8.47 27.13 -10.52
CA LEU A 553 7.79 25.85 -10.73
C LEU A 553 6.26 25.97 -10.79
N MET A 554 5.71 27.18 -10.75
CA MET A 554 4.27 27.39 -10.93
C MET A 554 3.91 27.36 -12.41
N LEU A 555 3.01 26.46 -12.81
CA LEU A 555 2.38 26.50 -14.14
C LEU A 555 1.57 27.80 -14.26
N GLY A 556 2.13 28.83 -14.89
CA GLY A 556 1.43 30.09 -15.15
C GLY A 556 2.22 31.40 -15.05
N TYR A 557 3.54 31.37 -14.75
CA TYR A 557 4.38 32.59 -14.73
C TYR A 557 5.34 32.70 -15.93
N ARG A 558 5.01 32.09 -17.07
CA ARG A 558 5.56 32.49 -18.37
C ARG A 558 4.45 33.12 -19.20
N THR A 559 4.20 34.41 -18.93
CA THR A 559 3.70 35.37 -19.91
C THR A 559 4.72 36.48 -20.00
#